data_AF-A0A0F8EY22-F1
#
_entry.id   AF-A0A0F8EY22-F1
#
_cell.length_a   1.000
_cell.length_b   1.000
_cell.length_c   1.000
_cell.angle_alpha   90.00
_cell.angle_beta   90.00
_cell.angle_gamma   90.00
#
_symmetry.space_group_name_H-M   'P 1'
#
loop_
_entity.id
_entity.type
_entity.pdbx_description
1 polymer ?
#
loop_
_entity_poly.entity_id
_entity_poly.type
_entity_poly.pdbx_seq_one_letter_code
_entity_poly.pdbx_strand_id
1 'polypeptide(L)'
;MRNCNHLKVFIFILLMISYLWIGEAYASPDTDSSKMVENINQGSIILFSQNYSEINNLPANVFIAKVQREKAYDKLYSSIYATQESELFFNNTSTGLKYNNVRDFPLIPCSLLPGMDTISCFGINEYLEHFRSTLDIFTFCECTSVPIIHYLEEPRQAGALYICNLTPMVKCAYEISMDINADDSQSFVELDSPGSRLIIRESEGQTILKSYYRDSSGETKYEKVILGDASEKTNFKIIFDGYNKTNTIYVQDGNSIVTPFYNLDRQKLPYIDFSSGYIKFTAFILGEGTYLDVDIYDINQTTERKLVTAIGNSKMIPFGLDGPLPMNTTGEGIDYLNSKGYRGTMWFDKGMFEKSNDTYVEYLRSLVVNDSWEVGIHYTKELNSLPLEEAYRVMDEEYLYVSEKVGQKPTSWCCLRNRDNLTHAIYAYENLGMTWRNGDAAIHAERDVGNLYDDTWEWWEPASRAGMSYPVFSHQLDVEPAIKYSISRSKFQNWVDNYESNNMTVVSFYEYNQISRNTYDASFENLQYNEKLVAFDAHTNGASALVNVNITAGNDTQVYDTTLEKSLDYETEQDKSITFRVEDNHTYKIDINSVE
;
A
#
# COMPACT_ATOMS: atom_id res chain seq x y z
N MET A 1 -6.81 -87.10 -1.69
CA MET A 1 -7.73 -86.45 -0.73
C MET A 1 -7.00 -85.23 -0.20
N ARG A 2 -6.89 -84.11 -0.93
CA ARG A 2 -7.89 -83.26 -1.63
C ARG A 2 -8.83 -82.54 -0.65
N ASN A 3 -8.78 -81.20 -0.76
CA ASN A 3 -9.74 -80.18 -0.35
C ASN A 3 -9.73 -79.65 1.10
N CYS A 4 -8.61 -79.05 1.52
CA CYS A 4 -8.65 -77.97 2.54
C CYS A 4 -8.20 -76.60 2.02
N ASN A 5 -7.68 -76.48 0.78
CA ASN A 5 -7.23 -75.18 0.24
C ASN A 5 -8.28 -74.41 -0.55
N HIS A 6 -9.29 -75.07 -1.13
CA HIS A 6 -10.39 -74.35 -1.78
C HIS A 6 -11.37 -73.74 -0.77
N LEU A 7 -11.56 -74.37 0.40
CA LEU A 7 -12.49 -73.86 1.42
C LEU A 7 -11.99 -72.56 2.07
N LYS A 8 -10.68 -72.42 2.29
CA LYS A 8 -10.09 -71.19 2.84
C LYS A 8 -10.12 -70.03 1.83
N VAL A 9 -9.87 -70.29 0.56
CA VAL A 9 -9.97 -69.26 -0.51
C VAL A 9 -11.43 -68.88 -0.75
N PHE A 10 -12.37 -69.83 -0.69
CA PHE A 10 -13.80 -69.56 -0.85
C PHE A 10 -14.39 -68.77 0.34
N ILE A 11 -13.96 -69.07 1.58
CA ILE A 11 -14.35 -68.30 2.77
C ILE A 11 -13.76 -66.89 2.74
N PHE A 12 -12.51 -66.72 2.26
CA PHE A 12 -11.89 -65.40 2.15
C PHE A 12 -12.53 -64.54 1.06
N ILE A 13 -12.95 -65.14 -0.07
CA ILE A 13 -13.69 -64.44 -1.13
C ILE A 13 -15.12 -64.10 -0.68
N LEU A 14 -15.80 -64.97 0.06
CA LEU A 14 -17.12 -64.67 0.67
C LEU A 14 -17.04 -63.53 1.69
N LEU A 15 -15.98 -63.47 2.50
CA LEU A 15 -15.71 -62.36 3.43
C LEU A 15 -15.42 -61.05 2.70
N MET A 16 -14.66 -61.09 1.61
CA MET A 16 -14.37 -59.89 0.80
C MET A 16 -15.60 -59.39 0.02
N ILE A 17 -16.49 -60.28 -0.43
CA ILE A 17 -17.73 -59.89 -1.12
C ILE A 17 -18.77 -59.35 -0.12
N SER A 18 -18.82 -59.87 1.12
CA SER A 18 -19.67 -59.30 2.18
C SER A 18 -19.22 -57.92 2.67
N TYR A 19 -17.97 -57.51 2.39
CA TYR A 19 -17.45 -56.18 2.73
C TYR A 19 -17.60 -55.15 1.61
N LEU A 20 -18.00 -55.56 0.40
CA LEU A 20 -18.05 -54.65 -0.75
C LEU A 20 -19.46 -54.16 -1.09
N TRP A 21 -20.54 -54.85 -0.68
CA TRP A 21 -21.91 -54.51 -1.10
C TRP A 21 -22.96 -54.73 0.00
N ILE A 22 -22.92 -53.90 1.06
CA ILE A 22 -24.09 -53.41 1.84
C ILE A 22 -23.61 -52.04 2.37
N GLY A 23 -24.00 -50.88 1.83
CA GLY A 23 -25.35 -50.52 1.40
C GLY A 23 -26.04 -49.86 2.58
N GLU A 24 -25.96 -48.52 2.63
CA GLU A 24 -26.93 -47.63 3.28
C GLU A 24 -27.49 -48.11 4.63
N ALA A 25 -26.65 -48.04 5.67
CA ALA A 25 -27.21 -47.61 6.94
C ALA A 25 -27.29 -46.10 6.87
N TYR A 26 -28.49 -45.58 6.60
CA TYR A 26 -28.89 -44.22 6.94
C TYR A 26 -28.38 -43.94 8.35
N ALA A 27 -27.21 -43.29 8.47
CA ALA A 27 -27.02 -42.38 9.56
C ALA A 27 -28.19 -41.41 9.38
N SER A 28 -29.11 -41.42 10.34
CA SER A 28 -30.03 -40.30 10.52
C SER A 28 -29.25 -39.04 10.23
N PRO A 29 -29.72 -38.11 9.37
CA PRO A 29 -29.11 -36.80 9.35
C PRO A 29 -29.13 -36.37 10.81
N ASP A 30 -27.97 -36.06 11.38
CA ASP A 30 -27.90 -35.25 12.58
C ASP A 30 -28.55 -33.93 12.16
N THR A 31 -29.86 -33.88 12.31
CA THR A 31 -30.64 -32.65 12.31
C THR A 31 -30.19 -31.89 13.55
N ASP A 32 -29.63 -30.71 13.31
CA ASP A 32 -29.45 -29.64 14.29
C ASP A 32 -28.50 -29.89 15.46
N SER A 33 -27.21 -30.09 15.17
CA SER A 33 -26.21 -29.50 16.07
C SER A 33 -25.18 -28.69 15.28
N SER A 34 -25.46 -27.40 15.10
CA SER A 34 -24.37 -26.45 14.88
C SER A 34 -23.45 -26.55 16.10
N LYS A 35 -22.21 -27.00 15.90
CA LYS A 35 -21.22 -26.94 16.97
C LYS A 35 -20.67 -25.52 17.00
N MET A 36 -20.49 -24.97 18.19
CA MET A 36 -19.60 -23.81 18.33
C MET A 36 -18.20 -24.26 17.90
N VAL A 37 -17.62 -23.55 16.95
CA VAL A 37 -16.28 -23.82 16.43
C VAL A 37 -15.40 -22.62 16.73
N GLU A 38 -14.17 -22.85 17.18
CA GLU A 38 -13.20 -21.78 17.29
C GLU A 38 -12.75 -21.32 15.90
N ASN A 39 -12.55 -20.01 15.71
CA ASN A 39 -12.06 -19.46 14.45
C ASN A 39 -10.53 -19.68 14.33
N ILE A 40 -10.13 -20.94 14.16
CA ILE A 40 -8.73 -21.37 14.09
C ILE A 40 -8.13 -21.19 12.69
N ASN A 41 -6.81 -21.18 12.62
CA ASN A 41 -6.07 -21.11 11.35
C ASN A 41 -6.34 -22.37 10.50
N GLN A 42 -6.66 -22.16 9.22
CA GLN A 42 -7.01 -23.14 8.20
C GLN A 42 -6.07 -23.09 6.98
N GLY A 43 -4.91 -22.44 7.10
CA GLY A 43 -3.91 -22.27 6.05
C GLY A 43 -3.72 -20.80 5.67
N SER A 44 -3.62 -20.53 4.38
CA SER A 44 -3.47 -19.18 3.83
C SER A 44 -4.51 -18.89 2.75
N ILE A 45 -4.77 -17.61 2.54
CA ILE A 45 -5.54 -17.10 1.41
C ILE A 45 -4.63 -16.22 0.55
N ILE A 46 -4.79 -16.33 -0.77
CA ILE A 46 -4.13 -15.47 -1.75
C ILE A 46 -4.97 -14.20 -1.88
N LEU A 47 -4.37 -13.06 -1.57
CA LEU A 47 -4.98 -11.73 -1.68
C LEU A 47 -4.64 -11.05 -3.02
N PHE A 48 -3.49 -11.42 -3.58
CA PHE A 48 -3.00 -10.96 -4.87
C PHE A 48 -2.08 -12.03 -5.43
N SER A 49 -2.16 -12.30 -6.73
CA SER A 49 -1.24 -13.20 -7.42
C SER A 49 -1.01 -12.72 -8.84
N GLN A 50 0.26 -12.63 -9.22
CA GLN A 50 0.67 -12.27 -10.57
C GLN A 50 1.85 -13.16 -10.98
N ASN A 51 1.57 -14.12 -11.86
CA ASN A 51 2.58 -14.94 -12.51
C ASN A 51 2.91 -14.33 -13.88
N TYR A 52 4.06 -13.68 -13.98
CA TYR A 52 4.52 -13.06 -15.22
C TYR A 52 5.14 -14.08 -16.19
N SER A 53 5.38 -15.32 -15.78
CA SER A 53 5.84 -16.39 -16.67
C SER A 53 4.75 -16.97 -17.56
N GLU A 54 3.48 -16.72 -17.26
CA GLU A 54 2.32 -17.29 -17.97
C GLU A 54 1.52 -16.29 -18.81
N ILE A 55 1.93 -15.02 -18.81
CA ILE A 55 1.20 -13.92 -19.46
C ILE A 55 1.98 -13.44 -20.68
N ASN A 56 1.29 -12.87 -21.70
CA ASN A 56 1.94 -12.42 -22.94
C ASN A 56 1.90 -10.90 -23.15
N ASN A 57 1.30 -10.16 -22.21
CA ASN A 57 1.09 -8.72 -22.27
C ASN A 57 1.47 -8.06 -20.95
N LEU A 58 1.78 -6.76 -20.99
CA LEU A 58 2.01 -5.99 -19.79
C LEU A 58 0.72 -5.89 -18.95
N PRO A 59 0.72 -6.29 -17.66
CA PRO A 59 -0.47 -6.16 -16.82
C PRO A 59 -0.89 -4.70 -16.64
N ALA A 60 -2.19 -4.46 -16.49
CA ALA A 60 -2.72 -3.11 -16.32
C ALA A 60 -2.34 -2.47 -14.98
N ASN A 61 -1.99 -3.28 -13.97
CA ASN A 61 -1.67 -2.85 -12.61
C ASN A 61 -0.20 -2.51 -12.39
N VAL A 62 0.59 -2.31 -13.45
CA VAL A 62 2.00 -1.90 -13.35
C VAL A 62 2.26 -0.62 -14.11
N PHE A 63 3.14 0.22 -13.57
CA PHE A 63 3.58 1.44 -14.26
C PHE A 63 5.00 1.85 -13.83
N ILE A 64 5.66 2.65 -14.67
CA ILE A 64 6.92 3.31 -14.33
C ILE A 64 6.65 4.79 -14.12
N ALA A 65 7.19 5.36 -13.04
CA ALA A 65 7.19 6.80 -12.85
C ALA A 65 8.45 7.29 -12.12
N LYS A 66 8.88 8.51 -12.48
CA LYS A 66 9.92 9.23 -11.72
C LYS A 66 9.31 9.71 -10.42
N VAL A 67 9.90 9.35 -9.29
CA VAL A 67 9.31 9.66 -7.99
C VAL A 67 9.52 11.11 -7.56
N GLN A 68 10.35 11.89 -8.26
CA GLN A 68 10.53 13.32 -8.00
C GLN A 68 10.55 14.11 -9.31
N ARG A 69 10.02 15.34 -9.24
CA ARG A 69 10.17 16.33 -10.29
C ARG A 69 11.64 16.73 -10.38
N GLU A 70 12.16 16.72 -11.60
CA GLU A 70 13.51 17.17 -11.90
C GLU A 70 13.72 18.63 -11.48
N LYS A 71 14.59 18.84 -10.49
CA LYS A 71 15.07 20.16 -10.06
C LYS A 71 16.23 20.61 -10.95
N ALA A 72 16.56 21.90 -10.90
CA ALA A 72 17.68 22.47 -11.66
C ALA A 72 19.02 21.79 -11.32
N TYR A 73 19.20 21.37 -10.05
CA TYR A 73 20.36 20.61 -9.62
C TYR A 73 20.41 19.21 -10.26
N ASP A 74 19.27 18.54 -10.41
CA ASP A 74 19.18 17.21 -11.00
C ASP A 74 19.60 17.23 -12.48
N LYS A 75 19.27 18.31 -13.21
CA LYS A 75 19.75 18.51 -14.60
C LYS A 75 21.25 18.63 -14.69
N LEU A 76 21.85 19.38 -13.76
CA LEU A 76 23.31 19.54 -13.70
C LEU A 76 23.97 18.20 -13.34
N TYR A 77 23.42 17.49 -12.36
CA TYR A 77 23.89 16.18 -11.94
C TYR A 77 23.83 15.18 -13.10
N SER A 78 22.70 15.08 -13.80
CA SER A 78 22.54 14.19 -14.96
C SER A 78 23.42 14.56 -16.14
N SER A 79 23.79 15.84 -16.28
CA SER A 79 24.79 16.26 -17.27
C SER A 79 26.20 15.75 -16.93
N ILE A 80 26.47 15.46 -15.66
CA ILE A 80 27.78 14.99 -15.15
C ILE A 80 27.82 13.45 -15.08
N TYR A 81 26.76 12.84 -14.55
CA TYR A 81 26.67 11.42 -14.20
C TYR A 81 25.81 10.59 -15.15
N ALA A 82 25.36 11.19 -16.26
CA ALA A 82 24.42 10.65 -17.24
C ALA A 82 23.00 10.40 -16.70
N THR A 83 22.03 10.38 -17.61
CA THR A 83 20.64 10.03 -17.34
C THR A 83 20.45 8.52 -17.36
N GLN A 84 19.60 8.02 -16.46
CA GLN A 84 19.09 6.65 -16.53
C GLN A 84 17.73 6.65 -17.21
N GLU A 85 17.58 5.84 -18.24
CA GLU A 85 16.31 5.53 -18.87
C GLU A 85 15.79 4.19 -18.32
N SER A 86 14.48 4.15 -18.08
CA SER A 86 13.79 3.01 -17.49
C SER A 86 12.66 2.57 -18.41
N GLU A 87 12.68 1.31 -18.81
CA GLU A 87 11.68 0.74 -19.72
C GLU A 87 11.07 -0.53 -19.13
N LEU A 88 9.81 -0.77 -19.50
CA LEU A 88 9.07 -1.95 -19.13
C LEU A 88 8.67 -2.70 -20.40
N PHE A 89 9.08 -3.95 -20.50
CA PHE A 89 8.63 -4.80 -21.60
C PHE A 89 8.49 -6.24 -21.15
N PHE A 90 7.67 -6.96 -21.90
CA PHE A 90 7.53 -8.39 -21.72
C PHE A 90 8.60 -9.11 -22.54
N ASN A 91 9.44 -9.92 -21.88
CA ASN A 91 10.44 -10.70 -22.59
C ASN A 91 9.96 -12.15 -22.78
N ASN A 92 9.50 -12.44 -24.00
CA ASN A 92 9.07 -13.79 -24.40
C ASN A 92 10.14 -14.87 -24.21
N THR A 93 11.42 -14.51 -24.06
CA THR A 93 12.52 -15.47 -23.85
C THR A 93 12.89 -15.70 -22.39
N SER A 94 12.73 -14.70 -21.49
CA SER A 94 12.94 -14.90 -20.05
C SER A 94 11.67 -15.27 -19.29
N THR A 95 10.49 -15.25 -19.94
CA THR A 95 9.19 -15.58 -19.31
C THR A 95 8.97 -14.78 -18.02
N GLY A 96 9.08 -13.46 -18.10
CA GLY A 96 8.94 -12.57 -16.95
C GLY A 96 8.69 -11.11 -17.35
N LEU A 97 8.32 -10.30 -16.36
CA LEU A 97 8.24 -8.85 -16.48
C LEU A 97 9.67 -8.30 -16.39
N LYS A 98 10.15 -7.70 -17.48
CA LYS A 98 11.49 -7.13 -17.53
C LYS A 98 11.45 -5.63 -17.32
N TYR A 99 12.11 -5.18 -16.26
CA TYR A 99 12.38 -3.79 -15.93
C TYR A 99 13.83 -3.47 -16.27
N ASN A 100 14.01 -2.93 -17.47
CA ASN A 100 15.32 -2.61 -18.04
C ASN A 100 15.69 -1.18 -17.66
N ASN A 101 16.93 -0.99 -17.25
CA ASN A 101 17.50 0.31 -16.97
C ASN A 101 18.82 0.45 -17.71
N VAL A 102 18.98 1.56 -18.43
CA VAL A 102 20.19 1.87 -19.18
C VAL A 102 20.67 3.25 -18.76
N ARG A 103 21.99 3.42 -18.65
CA ARG A 103 22.64 4.70 -18.38
C ARG A 103 23.47 5.12 -19.57
N ASP A 104 23.24 6.34 -20.07
CA ASP A 104 23.97 6.86 -21.22
C ASP A 104 25.48 7.00 -20.95
N PHE A 105 26.31 6.79 -21.97
CA PHE A 105 27.76 7.00 -21.92
C PHE A 105 28.14 8.25 -22.75
N PRO A 106 29.08 9.13 -22.32
CA PRO A 106 30.06 8.94 -21.26
C PRO A 106 29.82 9.77 -19.99
N LEU A 107 30.19 9.19 -18.83
CA LEU A 107 30.49 9.95 -17.61
C LEU A 107 31.55 11.00 -17.96
N ILE A 108 31.26 12.29 -17.75
CA ILE A 108 32.29 13.32 -17.92
C ILE A 108 33.24 13.17 -16.73
N PRO A 109 34.54 12.86 -16.94
CA PRO A 109 35.50 12.86 -15.84
C PRO A 109 35.44 14.20 -15.11
N CYS A 110 35.25 14.19 -13.79
CA CYS A 110 35.19 15.43 -13.00
C CYS A 110 36.43 16.31 -13.19
N SER A 111 37.55 15.73 -13.61
CA SER A 111 38.79 16.41 -14.00
C SER A 111 38.67 17.30 -15.26
N LEU A 112 37.64 17.13 -16.08
CA LEU A 112 37.37 17.94 -17.28
C LEU A 112 36.37 19.08 -17.04
N LEU A 113 35.69 19.11 -15.88
CA LEU A 113 34.72 20.15 -15.53
C LEU A 113 35.31 21.58 -15.53
N PRO A 114 36.55 21.82 -15.03
CA PRO A 114 37.15 23.15 -15.10
C PRO A 114 37.48 23.61 -16.53
N GLY A 115 37.67 22.67 -17.46
CA GLY A 115 38.00 22.96 -18.86
C GLY A 115 36.78 23.17 -19.76
N MET A 116 35.63 22.57 -19.42
CA MET A 116 34.38 22.78 -20.15
C MET A 116 33.77 24.17 -19.90
N ASP A 117 34.00 24.75 -18.72
CA ASP A 117 33.46 26.07 -18.34
C ASP A 117 34.08 27.21 -19.18
N THR A 118 35.33 27.06 -19.60
CA THR A 118 36.04 28.03 -20.46
C THR A 118 35.58 28.00 -21.92
N ILE A 119 34.94 26.90 -22.36
CA ILE A 119 34.58 26.66 -23.77
C ILE A 119 33.08 26.89 -24.01
N SER A 120 32.25 26.66 -23.00
CA SER A 120 30.80 26.47 -23.18
C SER A 120 29.93 27.63 -22.70
N CYS A 121 30.49 28.68 -22.06
CA CYS A 121 29.76 29.86 -21.58
C CYS A 121 28.51 29.53 -20.74
N PHE A 122 28.48 28.41 -20.02
CA PHE A 122 27.34 28.00 -19.18
C PHE A 122 27.23 28.78 -17.86
N GLY A 123 28.18 29.67 -17.55
CA GLY A 123 28.13 30.50 -16.34
C GLY A 123 28.31 29.70 -15.05
N ILE A 124 29.00 28.55 -15.07
CA ILE A 124 29.23 27.76 -13.86
C ILE A 124 30.08 28.57 -12.86
N ASN A 125 31.03 29.40 -13.33
CA ASN A 125 31.78 30.32 -12.46
C ASN A 125 30.93 31.40 -11.75
N GLU A 126 29.85 31.90 -12.35
CA GLU A 126 28.91 32.82 -11.67
C GLU A 126 28.06 32.07 -10.62
N TYR A 127 27.75 30.81 -10.88
CA TYR A 127 27.06 29.92 -9.94
C TYR A 127 27.96 29.46 -8.78
N LEU A 128 29.25 29.24 -9.03
CA LEU A 128 30.24 28.90 -8.01
C LEU A 128 30.48 30.04 -7.00
N GLU A 129 30.23 31.30 -7.37
CA GLU A 129 30.25 32.41 -6.41
C GLU A 129 29.15 32.31 -5.35
N HIS A 130 28.01 31.65 -5.64
CA HIS A 130 26.97 31.39 -4.64
C HIS A 130 27.35 30.30 -3.62
N PHE A 131 28.37 29.48 -3.91
CA PHE A 131 28.87 28.43 -3.03
C PHE A 131 30.15 28.82 -2.26
N ARG A 132 30.56 30.10 -2.29
CA ARG A 132 31.78 30.60 -1.60
C ARG A 132 31.77 30.52 -0.05
N SER A 133 30.68 30.09 0.57
CA SER A 133 30.67 29.57 1.94
C SER A 133 30.08 28.17 1.89
N THR A 134 30.85 27.12 1.70
CA THR A 134 31.77 26.52 2.67
C THR A 134 32.59 25.50 1.88
N LEU A 135 33.86 25.28 2.25
CA LEU A 135 34.72 24.20 1.75
C LEU A 135 33.91 22.94 1.36
N ASP A 136 33.85 22.55 0.08
CA ASP A 136 33.66 21.13 -0.29
C ASP A 136 33.69 20.76 -1.78
N ILE A 137 33.98 21.66 -2.73
CA ILE A 137 34.02 21.24 -4.15
C ILE A 137 35.20 20.29 -4.45
N PHE A 138 36.32 20.45 -3.75
CA PHE A 138 37.44 19.50 -3.85
C PHE A 138 37.22 18.22 -3.03
N THR A 139 36.51 18.31 -1.90
CA THR A 139 36.13 17.13 -1.09
C THR A 139 35.03 16.29 -1.76
N PHE A 140 34.13 16.92 -2.54
CA PHE A 140 33.12 16.24 -3.36
C PHE A 140 33.75 15.26 -4.36
N CYS A 141 34.97 15.57 -4.85
CA CYS A 141 35.70 14.72 -5.80
C CYS A 141 36.74 13.79 -5.14
N GLU A 142 37.23 14.07 -3.94
CA GLU A 142 38.16 13.18 -3.22
C GLU A 142 37.46 12.09 -2.38
N CYS A 143 36.15 12.23 -2.11
CA CYS A 143 35.34 11.20 -1.44
C CYS A 143 34.80 10.15 -2.43
N THR A 144 35.70 9.35 -3.01
CA THR A 144 35.41 8.13 -3.82
C THR A 144 34.85 6.96 -3.01
N SER A 145 34.02 7.24 -2.01
CA SER A 145 33.17 6.28 -1.32
C SER A 145 32.00 7.04 -0.71
N VAL A 146 31.15 7.62 -1.55
CA VAL A 146 29.82 8.04 -1.11
C VAL A 146 29.16 6.78 -0.54
N PRO A 147 28.92 6.67 0.78
CA PRO A 147 28.24 5.52 1.34
C PRO A 147 26.91 5.38 0.60
N ILE A 148 26.50 4.14 0.30
CA ILE A 148 25.19 3.85 -0.32
C ILE A 148 24.07 4.68 0.34
N ILE A 149 24.18 4.94 1.64
CA ILE A 149 23.28 5.77 2.45
C ILE A 149 23.04 7.20 1.90
N HIS A 150 24.02 7.84 1.25
CA HIS A 150 23.82 9.16 0.64
C HIS A 150 23.16 9.06 -0.75
N TYR A 151 23.39 7.98 -1.51
CA TYR A 151 22.61 7.69 -2.73
C TYR A 151 21.14 7.38 -2.41
N LEU A 152 20.87 6.78 -1.25
CA LEU A 152 19.52 6.51 -0.76
C LEU A 152 18.71 7.80 -0.45
N GLU A 153 19.33 8.98 -0.46
CA GLU A 153 18.72 10.26 -0.06
C GLU A 153 18.68 11.33 -1.20
N GLU A 154 19.26 11.05 -2.38
CA GLU A 154 19.49 12.00 -3.50
C GLU A 154 18.78 11.63 -4.84
N PRO A 155 18.67 12.56 -5.82
CA PRO A 155 17.50 12.70 -6.70
C PRO A 155 17.26 11.59 -7.73
N ARG A 156 15.98 11.17 -7.76
CA ARG A 156 15.42 9.99 -8.43
C ARG A 156 15.14 10.24 -9.92
N GLN A 157 16.20 10.31 -10.74
CA GLN A 157 16.03 10.35 -12.20
C GLN A 157 15.66 8.99 -12.80
N ALA A 158 15.96 7.89 -12.11
CA ALA A 158 15.49 6.56 -12.46
C ALA A 158 13.97 6.47 -12.31
N GLY A 159 13.29 5.92 -13.32
CA GLY A 159 11.86 5.64 -13.23
C GLY A 159 11.66 4.39 -12.38
N ALA A 160 10.92 4.48 -11.28
CA ALA A 160 10.64 3.33 -10.43
C ALA A 160 9.46 2.52 -10.99
N LEU A 161 9.54 1.20 -10.94
CA LEU A 161 8.46 0.28 -11.29
C LEU A 161 7.55 0.07 -10.08
N TYR A 162 6.27 0.35 -10.24
CA TYR A 162 5.22 0.11 -9.27
C TYR A 162 4.37 -1.08 -9.66
N ILE A 163 4.04 -1.92 -8.69
CA ILE A 163 3.10 -3.04 -8.84
C ILE A 163 1.96 -2.78 -7.88
N CYS A 164 0.75 -2.62 -8.43
CA CYS A 164 -0.45 -2.15 -7.73
C CYS A 164 -1.46 -3.29 -7.49
N ASN A 165 -2.60 -2.93 -6.90
CA ASN A 165 -3.70 -3.82 -6.52
C ASN A 165 -3.36 -4.82 -5.40
N LEU A 166 -2.28 -4.59 -4.64
CA LEU A 166 -2.06 -5.32 -3.41
C LEU A 166 -3.09 -4.90 -2.36
N THR A 167 -3.48 -5.82 -1.50
CA THR A 167 -4.50 -5.59 -0.48
C THR A 167 -3.86 -5.00 0.78
N PRO A 168 -4.33 -3.86 1.31
CA PRO A 168 -3.84 -3.33 2.58
C PRO A 168 -4.13 -4.28 3.74
N MET A 169 -3.10 -4.72 4.47
CA MET A 169 -3.23 -5.69 5.56
C MET A 169 -2.34 -5.29 6.74
N VAL A 170 -2.81 -5.49 7.98
CA VAL A 170 -1.95 -5.35 9.16
C VAL A 170 -0.87 -6.44 9.18
N LYS A 171 -1.17 -7.63 8.66
CA LYS A 171 -0.21 -8.72 8.52
C LYS A 171 -0.43 -9.49 7.22
N CYS A 172 0.63 -9.60 6.42
CA CYS A 172 0.63 -10.37 5.18
C CYS A 172 2.05 -10.79 4.81
N ALA A 173 2.15 -11.73 3.87
CA ALA A 173 3.40 -12.14 3.26
C ALA A 173 3.42 -11.76 1.78
N TYR A 174 4.55 -11.24 1.32
CA TYR A 174 4.87 -11.04 -0.09
C TYR A 174 5.88 -12.11 -0.50
N GLU A 175 5.50 -12.99 -1.40
CA GLU A 175 6.38 -13.98 -2.02
C GLU A 175 6.81 -13.41 -3.36
N ILE A 176 8.12 -13.22 -3.54
CA ILE A 176 8.70 -12.56 -4.70
C ILE A 176 9.72 -13.48 -5.31
N SER A 177 9.66 -13.57 -6.63
CA SER A 177 10.67 -14.20 -7.42
C SER A 177 11.22 -13.29 -8.49
N MET A 178 12.56 -13.16 -8.49
CA MET A 178 13.26 -12.26 -9.39
C MET A 178 14.69 -12.69 -9.66
N ASP A 179 15.26 -12.12 -10.70
CA ASP A 179 16.68 -12.12 -11.01
C ASP A 179 17.14 -10.69 -11.35
N ILE A 180 18.43 -10.41 -11.15
CA ILE A 180 19.06 -9.14 -11.48
C ILE A 180 20.26 -9.41 -12.37
N ASN A 181 20.46 -8.58 -13.39
CA ASN A 181 21.63 -8.67 -14.25
C ASN A 181 22.21 -7.28 -14.48
N ALA A 182 23.44 -7.06 -14.04
CA ALA A 182 24.12 -5.78 -14.16
C ALA A 182 25.57 -6.00 -14.63
N ASP A 183 26.11 -5.04 -15.38
CA ASP A 183 27.52 -5.06 -15.79
C ASP A 183 28.49 -4.51 -14.73
N ASP A 184 27.98 -3.92 -13.65
CA ASP A 184 28.76 -3.46 -12.52
C ASP A 184 28.20 -3.99 -11.19
N SER A 185 29.05 -4.70 -10.44
CA SER A 185 28.73 -5.29 -9.13
C SER A 185 28.34 -4.28 -8.03
N GLN A 186 28.56 -2.98 -8.24
CA GLN A 186 28.09 -1.94 -7.33
C GLN A 186 26.62 -1.57 -7.55
N SER A 187 26.09 -1.83 -8.74
CA SER A 187 24.70 -1.56 -9.08
C SER A 187 23.75 -2.42 -8.25
N PHE A 188 22.56 -1.90 -7.96
CA PHE A 188 21.61 -2.57 -7.08
C PHE A 188 20.16 -2.22 -7.38
N VAL A 189 19.26 -3.06 -6.89
CA VAL A 189 17.82 -2.81 -6.88
C VAL A 189 17.38 -2.47 -5.47
N GLU A 190 16.69 -1.35 -5.32
CA GLU A 190 15.91 -1.03 -4.14
C GLU A 190 14.50 -1.60 -4.29
N LEU A 191 14.10 -2.45 -3.35
CA LEU A 191 12.73 -2.93 -3.20
C LEU A 191 12.10 -2.28 -1.96
N ASP A 192 11.16 -1.39 -2.22
CA ASP A 192 10.31 -0.77 -1.21
C ASP A 192 9.00 -1.56 -1.12
N SER A 193 8.93 -2.47 -0.15
CA SER A 193 7.64 -2.99 0.35
C SER A 193 7.20 -2.20 1.60
N PRO A 194 5.91 -2.20 1.97
CA PRO A 194 5.40 -1.38 3.07
C PRO A 194 6.24 -1.51 4.35
N GLY A 195 6.70 -0.38 4.89
CA GLY A 195 7.54 -0.33 6.08
C GLY A 195 8.97 -0.89 5.90
N SER A 196 9.35 -1.39 4.74
CA SER A 196 10.68 -1.95 4.46
C SER A 196 11.47 -1.07 3.48
N ARG A 197 12.79 -1.13 3.57
CA ARG A 197 13.69 -0.63 2.53
C ARG A 197 14.77 -1.69 2.29
N LEU A 198 14.68 -2.40 1.18
CA LEU A 198 15.54 -3.55 0.88
C LEU A 198 16.47 -3.22 -0.28
N ILE A 199 17.74 -3.61 -0.17
CA ILE A 199 18.70 -3.52 -1.27
C ILE A 199 19.11 -4.92 -1.69
N ILE A 200 18.96 -5.22 -2.96
CA ILE A 200 19.30 -6.49 -3.60
C ILE A 200 20.40 -6.21 -4.62
N ARG A 201 21.51 -6.95 -4.52
CA ARG A 201 22.64 -6.81 -5.45
C ARG A 201 23.43 -8.11 -5.57
N GLU A 202 24.18 -8.23 -6.64
CA GLU A 202 25.17 -9.29 -6.81
C GLU A 202 26.49 -8.92 -6.11
N SER A 203 27.12 -9.90 -5.48
CA SER A 203 28.43 -9.74 -4.86
C SER A 203 29.11 -11.10 -4.76
N GLU A 204 30.31 -11.24 -5.32
CA GLU A 204 31.12 -12.47 -5.24
C GLU A 204 30.36 -13.72 -5.77
N GLY A 205 29.52 -13.55 -6.79
CA GLY A 205 28.72 -14.63 -7.40
C GLY A 205 27.45 -15.00 -6.63
N GLN A 206 27.08 -14.23 -5.60
CA GLN A 206 25.87 -14.42 -4.79
C GLN A 206 24.94 -13.23 -4.90
N THR A 207 23.64 -13.48 -4.84
CA THR A 207 22.63 -12.42 -4.67
C THR A 207 22.41 -12.16 -3.19
N ILE A 208 22.74 -10.94 -2.74
CA ILE A 208 22.64 -10.53 -1.34
C ILE A 208 21.47 -9.56 -1.18
N LEU A 209 20.64 -9.80 -0.16
CA LEU A 209 19.61 -8.89 0.29
C LEU A 209 20.03 -8.25 1.62
N LYS A 210 19.93 -6.92 1.70
CA LYS A 210 20.09 -6.15 2.93
C LYS A 210 18.77 -5.46 3.28
N SER A 211 18.29 -5.65 4.51
CA SER A 211 17.11 -4.95 5.03
C SER A 211 17.55 -3.81 5.94
N TYR A 212 17.28 -2.58 5.53
CA TYR A 212 17.72 -1.38 6.23
C TYR A 212 16.65 -0.87 7.20
N TYR A 213 17.11 -0.30 8.32
CA TYR A 213 16.25 0.38 9.30
C TYR A 213 16.96 1.51 10.04
N ARG A 214 16.19 2.44 10.60
CA ARG A 214 16.70 3.48 11.50
C ARG A 214 16.59 3.00 12.94
N ASP A 215 17.68 3.03 13.69
CA ASP A 215 17.66 2.70 15.11
C ASP A 215 17.15 3.88 15.97
N SER A 216 17.16 3.72 17.29
CA SER A 216 16.65 4.74 18.20
C SER A 216 17.43 6.07 18.18
N SER A 217 18.69 6.08 17.72
CA SER A 217 19.46 7.33 17.54
C SER A 217 19.23 7.97 16.17
N GLY A 218 18.50 7.30 15.28
CA GLY A 218 18.29 7.72 13.90
C GLY A 218 19.41 7.28 12.95
N GLU A 219 20.36 6.46 13.42
CA GLU A 219 21.38 5.88 12.56
C GLU A 219 20.81 4.77 11.69
N THR A 220 21.24 4.72 10.42
CA THR A 220 20.88 3.64 9.52
C THR A 220 21.68 2.38 9.86
N LYS A 221 20.97 1.29 10.15
CA LYS A 221 21.48 -0.07 10.34
C LYS A 221 20.91 -1.00 9.28
N TYR A 222 21.44 -2.21 9.19
CA TYR A 222 20.87 -3.25 8.33
C TYR A 222 21.19 -4.65 8.83
N GLU A 223 20.31 -5.58 8.50
CA GLU A 223 20.57 -7.02 8.55
C GLU A 223 20.74 -7.56 7.12
N LYS A 224 21.48 -8.67 6.97
CA LYS A 224 21.79 -9.25 5.66
C LYS A 224 21.44 -10.72 5.57
N VAL A 225 21.01 -11.15 4.39
CA VAL A 225 20.79 -12.56 4.05
C VAL A 225 21.23 -12.81 2.62
N ILE A 226 21.67 -14.04 2.33
CA ILE A 226 22.03 -14.48 0.98
C ILE A 226 20.78 -15.13 0.38
N LEU A 227 20.35 -14.67 -0.79
CA LEU A 227 19.16 -15.19 -1.48
C LEU A 227 19.46 -16.45 -2.29
N GLY A 228 20.67 -16.57 -2.81
CA GLY A 228 21.12 -17.67 -3.67
C GLY A 228 22.33 -17.30 -4.51
N ASP A 229 22.67 -18.17 -5.45
CA ASP A 229 23.70 -17.91 -6.45
C ASP A 229 23.19 -16.88 -7.48
N ALA A 230 24.06 -15.96 -7.90
CA ALA A 230 23.69 -14.85 -8.79
C ALA A 230 23.27 -15.29 -10.20
N SER A 231 23.64 -16.52 -10.62
CA SER A 231 23.23 -17.06 -11.92
C SER A 231 21.84 -17.71 -11.91
N GLU A 232 21.12 -17.67 -10.79
CA GLU A 232 19.85 -18.37 -10.60
C GLU A 232 18.74 -17.43 -10.13
N LYS A 233 17.50 -17.75 -10.54
CA LYS A 233 16.28 -17.12 -10.04
C LYS A 233 16.24 -17.18 -8.50
N THR A 234 16.16 -16.02 -7.86
CA THR A 234 16.02 -15.92 -6.41
C THR A 234 14.55 -15.91 -6.00
N ASN A 235 14.24 -16.60 -4.90
CA ASN A 235 12.89 -16.61 -4.33
C ASN A 235 12.99 -16.30 -2.85
N PHE A 236 12.20 -15.33 -2.40
CA PHE A 236 12.19 -14.93 -1.00
C PHE A 236 10.81 -14.46 -0.60
N LYS A 237 10.55 -14.46 0.72
CA LYS A 237 9.29 -14.06 1.30
C LYS A 237 9.50 -12.95 2.32
N ILE A 238 8.77 -11.84 2.18
CA ILE A 238 8.74 -10.74 3.14
C ILE A 238 7.44 -10.82 3.92
N ILE A 239 7.50 -11.07 5.23
CA ILE A 239 6.35 -10.95 6.11
C ILE A 239 6.34 -9.53 6.69
N PHE A 240 5.31 -8.77 6.34
CA PHE A 240 4.99 -7.48 6.94
C PHE A 240 4.16 -7.71 8.22
N ASP A 241 4.57 -7.09 9.33
CA ASP A 241 3.82 -7.10 10.59
C ASP A 241 3.67 -5.66 11.11
N GLY A 242 2.50 -5.07 10.82
CA GLY A 242 2.12 -3.72 11.22
C GLY A 242 1.72 -3.57 12.69
N TYR A 243 1.51 -4.68 13.41
CA TYR A 243 1.31 -4.66 14.85
C TYR A 243 2.67 -4.56 15.57
N ASN A 244 3.61 -5.45 15.23
CA ASN A 244 4.96 -5.46 15.80
C ASN A 244 5.90 -4.42 15.18
N LYS A 245 5.50 -3.80 14.06
CA LYS A 245 6.29 -2.82 13.28
C LYS A 245 7.60 -3.40 12.75
N THR A 246 7.54 -4.63 12.25
CA THR A 246 8.71 -5.39 11.78
C THR A 246 8.48 -6.00 10.40
N ASN A 247 9.57 -6.21 9.68
CA ASN A 247 9.62 -7.05 8.49
C ASN A 247 10.45 -8.30 8.79
N THR A 248 9.96 -9.47 8.38
CA THR A 248 10.75 -10.71 8.42
C THR A 248 10.99 -11.21 6.99
N ILE A 249 12.24 -11.37 6.61
CA ILE A 249 12.62 -11.90 5.29
C ILE A 249 13.04 -13.35 5.46
N TYR A 250 12.38 -14.26 4.75
CA TYR A 250 12.72 -15.68 4.66
C TYR A 250 13.32 -15.99 3.28
N VAL A 251 14.35 -16.83 3.28
CA VAL A 251 14.94 -17.41 2.07
C VAL A 251 14.65 -18.90 2.00
N GLN A 252 14.86 -19.51 0.83
CA GLN A 252 14.47 -20.91 0.56
C GLN A 252 15.12 -21.95 1.48
N ASP A 253 16.33 -21.69 1.98
CA ASP A 253 17.05 -22.60 2.88
C ASP A 253 16.53 -22.56 4.33
N GLY A 254 15.51 -21.75 4.60
CA GLY A 254 14.90 -21.56 5.91
C GLY A 254 15.56 -20.50 6.78
N ASN A 255 16.65 -19.86 6.32
CA ASN A 255 17.24 -18.73 7.03
C ASN A 255 16.29 -17.52 6.98
N SER A 256 16.38 -16.69 8.02
CA SER A 256 15.57 -15.48 8.10
C SER A 256 16.28 -14.35 8.83
N ILE A 257 15.97 -13.12 8.44
CA ILE A 257 16.31 -11.90 9.18
C ILE A 257 15.02 -11.19 9.59
N VAL A 258 15.05 -10.55 10.76
CA VAL A 258 13.95 -9.72 11.27
C VAL A 258 14.49 -8.32 11.50
N THR A 259 13.83 -7.32 10.94
CA THR A 259 14.18 -5.90 11.10
C THR A 259 12.95 -5.09 11.52
N PRO A 260 13.11 -4.02 12.30
CA PRO A 260 12.08 -3.00 12.44
C PRO A 260 11.74 -2.35 11.11
N PHE A 261 10.62 -1.62 11.04
CA PHE A 261 10.32 -0.78 9.88
C PHE A 261 11.43 0.24 9.61
N TYR A 262 11.61 0.64 8.35
CA TYR A 262 12.71 1.53 7.97
C TYR A 262 12.61 2.91 8.65
N ASN A 263 11.43 3.55 8.56
CA ASN A 263 11.19 4.88 9.09
C ASN A 263 10.94 4.85 10.62
N LEU A 264 11.70 5.64 11.37
CA LEU A 264 11.64 5.69 12.84
C LEU A 264 10.32 6.25 13.37
N ASP A 265 9.72 7.21 12.69
CA ASP A 265 8.42 7.76 13.08
C ASP A 265 7.32 6.72 12.87
N ARG A 266 7.37 5.98 11.75
CA ARG A 266 6.44 4.89 11.46
C ARG A 266 6.54 3.74 12.49
N GLN A 267 7.76 3.40 12.93
CA GLN A 267 8.00 2.43 14.01
C GLN A 267 7.32 2.85 15.34
N LYS A 268 7.21 4.15 15.60
CA LYS A 268 6.74 4.72 16.87
C LYS A 268 5.31 5.25 16.82
N LEU A 269 4.57 4.99 15.74
CA LEU A 269 3.16 5.39 15.66
C LEU A 269 2.36 4.75 16.80
N PRO A 270 1.46 5.50 17.45
CA PRO A 270 0.73 5.04 18.64
C PRO A 270 -0.42 4.08 18.31
N TYR A 271 -0.54 3.65 17.05
CA TYR A 271 -1.59 2.80 16.53
C TYR A 271 -1.04 1.77 15.55
N ILE A 272 -1.83 0.74 15.29
CA ILE A 272 -1.49 -0.36 14.38
C ILE A 272 -1.25 0.16 12.95
N ASP A 273 -0.19 -0.36 12.31
CA ASP A 273 0.11 -0.08 10.90
C ASP A 273 -0.57 -1.09 9.99
N PHE A 274 -0.67 -0.76 8.72
CA PHE A 274 -1.03 -1.71 7.68
C PHE A 274 -0.22 -1.45 6.41
N SER A 275 -0.18 -2.46 5.55
CA SER A 275 0.59 -2.43 4.32
C SER A 275 -0.05 -1.51 3.28
N SER A 276 0.76 -0.89 2.42
CA SER A 276 0.26 -0.12 1.27
C SER A 276 -0.34 -1.04 0.20
N GLY A 277 -1.15 -0.49 -0.71
CA GLY A 277 -1.73 -1.22 -1.84
C GLY A 277 -0.78 -1.43 -3.04
N TYR A 278 0.52 -1.25 -2.84
CA TYR A 278 1.54 -1.36 -3.87
C TYR A 278 2.91 -1.76 -3.28
N ILE A 279 3.81 -2.24 -4.14
CA ILE A 279 5.25 -2.34 -3.88
C ILE A 279 6.03 -1.68 -5.03
N LYS A 280 7.28 -1.27 -4.78
CA LYS A 280 8.08 -0.50 -5.74
C LYS A 280 9.50 -1.04 -5.88
N PHE A 281 9.97 -1.14 -7.12
CA PHE A 281 11.34 -1.47 -7.49
C PHE A 281 12.02 -0.26 -8.12
N THR A 282 13.22 0.07 -7.68
CA THR A 282 14.04 1.14 -8.27
C THR A 282 15.44 0.60 -8.55
N ALA A 283 15.87 0.65 -9.80
CA ALA A 283 17.21 0.24 -10.18
C ALA A 283 18.18 1.41 -10.09
N PHE A 284 19.39 1.15 -9.58
CA PHE A 284 20.48 2.11 -9.49
C PHE A 284 21.72 1.55 -10.19
N ILE A 285 22.11 2.19 -11.29
CA ILE A 285 23.34 1.87 -12.04
C ILE A 285 24.49 2.68 -11.47
N LEU A 286 25.47 2.02 -10.86
CA LEU A 286 26.62 2.64 -10.21
C LEU A 286 27.93 2.36 -10.95
N GLY A 287 29.00 3.03 -10.52
CA GLY A 287 30.35 2.78 -11.01
C GLY A 287 30.50 3.03 -12.51
N GLU A 288 31.10 2.08 -13.22
CA GLU A 288 31.25 2.11 -14.69
C GLU A 288 30.07 1.44 -15.41
N GLY A 289 29.08 0.93 -14.67
CA GLY A 289 27.94 0.20 -15.20
C GLY A 289 27.13 0.98 -16.24
N THR A 290 26.58 0.27 -17.20
CA THR A 290 25.77 0.85 -18.28
C THR A 290 24.36 0.30 -18.31
N TYR A 291 24.10 -0.81 -17.63
CA TYR A 291 22.77 -1.37 -17.51
C TYR A 291 22.52 -2.06 -16.17
N LEU A 292 21.24 -2.12 -15.80
CA LEU A 292 20.74 -3.01 -14.76
C LEU A 292 19.34 -3.50 -15.18
N ASP A 293 19.26 -4.79 -15.44
CA ASP A 293 18.03 -5.50 -15.76
C ASP A 293 17.47 -6.15 -14.50
N VAL A 294 16.15 -6.05 -14.31
CA VAL A 294 15.42 -6.79 -13.28
C VAL A 294 14.36 -7.64 -13.97
N ASP A 295 14.49 -8.96 -13.87
CA ASP A 295 13.49 -9.91 -14.37
C ASP A 295 12.62 -10.35 -13.18
N ILE A 296 11.33 -10.01 -13.20
CA ILE A 296 10.35 -10.38 -12.17
C ILE A 296 9.47 -11.51 -12.71
N TYR A 297 9.46 -12.65 -12.04
CA TYR A 297 8.74 -13.85 -12.50
C TYR A 297 7.39 -14.00 -11.84
N ASP A 298 7.34 -13.85 -10.52
CA ASP A 298 6.09 -13.98 -9.77
C ASP A 298 6.09 -13.08 -8.53
N ILE A 299 4.89 -12.58 -8.22
CA ILE A 299 4.59 -11.86 -6.98
C ILE A 299 3.25 -12.35 -6.46
N ASN A 300 3.24 -12.85 -5.23
CA ASN A 300 2.04 -13.24 -4.51
C ASN A 300 1.95 -12.50 -3.18
N GLN A 301 0.75 -12.08 -2.82
CA GLN A 301 0.43 -11.62 -1.48
C GLN A 301 -0.49 -12.64 -0.82
N THR A 302 -0.13 -13.10 0.36
CA THR A 302 -0.94 -14.03 1.15
C THR A 302 -1.13 -13.55 2.57
N THR A 303 -2.16 -14.05 3.24
CA THR A 303 -2.33 -13.91 4.69
C THR A 303 -2.81 -15.21 5.30
N GLU A 304 -2.68 -15.35 6.62
CA GLU A 304 -3.25 -16.48 7.35
C GLU A 304 -4.77 -16.48 7.23
N ARG A 305 -5.33 -17.65 6.99
CA ARG A 305 -6.76 -17.83 6.78
C ARG A 305 -7.39 -18.56 7.95
N LYS A 306 -8.57 -18.12 8.37
CA LYS A 306 -9.47 -18.80 9.30
C LYS A 306 -10.82 -19.07 8.61
N LEU A 307 -11.80 -19.64 9.32
CA LEU A 307 -13.14 -19.82 8.75
C LEU A 307 -13.76 -18.48 8.36
N VAL A 308 -13.64 -17.46 9.22
CA VAL A 308 -13.97 -16.06 8.90
C VAL A 308 -12.71 -15.23 9.07
N THR A 309 -12.23 -14.60 8.00
CA THR A 309 -10.99 -13.83 7.98
C THR A 309 -11.30 -12.41 7.54
N ALA A 310 -10.97 -11.42 8.36
CA ALA A 310 -11.02 -10.02 7.93
C ALA A 310 -9.87 -9.76 6.94
N ILE A 311 -10.20 -9.17 5.79
CA ILE A 311 -9.25 -8.83 4.73
C ILE A 311 -9.42 -7.35 4.36
N GLY A 312 -8.35 -6.74 3.84
CA GLY A 312 -8.41 -5.37 3.35
C GLY A 312 -9.19 -5.28 2.04
N ASN A 313 -9.30 -4.07 1.51
CA ASN A 313 -9.94 -3.82 0.21
C ASN A 313 -8.99 -3.07 -0.73
N SER A 314 -8.49 -3.76 -1.75
CA SER A 314 -7.62 -3.17 -2.78
C SER A 314 -8.38 -2.24 -3.74
N LYS A 315 -9.72 -2.27 -3.75
CA LYS A 315 -10.59 -1.46 -4.62
C LYS A 315 -10.93 -0.09 -4.00
N MET A 316 -10.09 0.45 -3.12
CA MET A 316 -10.31 1.74 -2.45
C MET A 316 -9.17 2.73 -2.71
N ILE A 317 -9.52 3.98 -3.00
CA ILE A 317 -8.57 5.10 -3.10
C ILE A 317 -8.98 6.22 -2.12
N PRO A 318 -8.21 6.45 -1.03
CA PRO A 318 -8.52 7.51 -0.08
C PRO A 318 -8.16 8.90 -0.62
N PHE A 319 -9.14 9.81 -0.65
CA PHE A 319 -9.00 11.19 -1.13
C PHE A 319 -9.48 12.21 -0.10
N GLY A 320 -8.93 13.42 -0.15
CA GLY A 320 -9.50 14.55 0.57
C GLY A 320 -9.06 15.93 0.09
N LEU A 321 -9.62 16.95 0.74
CA LEU A 321 -9.45 18.36 0.41
C LEU A 321 -8.95 19.15 1.62
N ASP A 322 -7.91 19.95 1.41
CA ASP A 322 -7.50 20.99 2.34
C ASP A 322 -8.39 22.21 2.14
N GLY A 323 -9.19 22.54 3.16
CA GLY A 323 -10.25 23.53 3.02
C GLY A 323 -10.88 23.92 4.34
N PRO A 324 -12.10 24.50 4.36
CA PRO A 324 -12.99 24.61 3.21
C PRO A 324 -12.61 25.80 2.31
N LEU A 325 -12.61 25.57 0.99
CA LEU A 325 -12.31 26.58 -0.03
C LEU A 325 -13.60 27.08 -0.69
N PRO A 326 -13.64 28.29 -1.30
CA PRO A 326 -14.88 28.81 -1.89
C PRO A 326 -15.56 27.83 -2.84
N MET A 327 -16.90 27.69 -2.73
CA MET A 327 -17.71 26.75 -3.52
C MET A 327 -17.40 26.77 -5.02
N ASN A 328 -17.13 27.94 -5.59
CA ASN A 328 -16.81 28.10 -7.01
C ASN A 328 -15.41 27.60 -7.41
N THR A 329 -14.67 26.95 -6.50
CA THR A 329 -13.35 26.38 -6.74
C THR A 329 -13.26 24.87 -6.46
N THR A 330 -14.27 24.30 -5.77
CA THR A 330 -14.31 22.86 -5.40
C THR A 330 -15.67 22.20 -5.62
N GLY A 331 -16.75 22.97 -5.80
CA GLY A 331 -18.12 22.47 -5.85
C GLY A 331 -18.38 21.55 -7.03
N GLU A 332 -17.91 21.88 -8.24
CA GLU A 332 -18.11 21.02 -9.42
C GLU A 332 -17.40 19.67 -9.25
N GLY A 333 -16.17 19.67 -8.72
CA GLY A 333 -15.40 18.47 -8.44
C GLY A 333 -16.02 17.60 -7.34
N ILE A 334 -16.54 18.20 -6.27
CA ILE A 334 -17.28 17.47 -5.21
C ILE A 334 -18.55 16.85 -5.79
N ASP A 335 -19.33 17.62 -6.55
CA ASP A 335 -20.56 17.13 -7.18
C ASP A 335 -20.24 15.98 -8.17
N TYR A 336 -19.10 16.05 -8.88
CA TYR A 336 -18.65 14.98 -9.77
C TYR A 336 -18.35 13.67 -9.02
N LEU A 337 -17.64 13.75 -7.89
CA LEU A 337 -17.42 12.59 -7.01
C LEU A 337 -18.75 12.01 -6.51
N ASN A 338 -19.60 12.86 -5.92
CA ASN A 338 -20.88 12.43 -5.35
C ASN A 338 -21.79 11.78 -6.42
N SER A 339 -21.74 12.25 -7.68
CA SER A 339 -22.51 11.66 -8.79
C SER A 339 -22.17 10.20 -9.09
N LYS A 340 -20.98 9.74 -8.68
CA LYS A 340 -20.52 8.34 -8.80
C LYS A 340 -20.66 7.56 -7.49
N GLY A 341 -21.29 8.14 -6.48
CA GLY A 341 -21.41 7.56 -5.13
C GLY A 341 -20.12 7.62 -4.32
N TYR A 342 -19.16 8.45 -4.74
CA TYR A 342 -17.88 8.63 -4.07
C TYR A 342 -17.96 9.69 -2.98
N ARG A 343 -17.02 9.62 -2.05
CA ARG A 343 -16.91 10.50 -0.88
C ARG A 343 -15.44 10.69 -0.52
N GLY A 344 -15.14 11.72 0.26
CA GLY A 344 -13.77 12.04 0.64
C GLY A 344 -13.66 12.58 2.06
N THR A 345 -12.49 13.12 2.35
CA THR A 345 -12.19 13.81 3.61
C THR A 345 -12.15 15.31 3.38
N MET A 346 -12.75 16.10 4.26
CA MET A 346 -12.55 17.54 4.30
C MET A 346 -11.70 17.88 5.52
N TRP A 347 -10.44 18.28 5.32
CA TRP A 347 -9.59 18.76 6.42
C TRP A 347 -9.86 20.24 6.65
N PHE A 348 -10.74 20.51 7.61
CA PHE A 348 -11.22 21.84 7.88
C PHE A 348 -10.18 22.71 8.60
N ASP A 349 -9.92 23.89 8.05
CA ASP A 349 -9.07 24.94 8.58
C ASP A 349 -9.95 25.99 9.25
N LYS A 350 -9.66 26.26 10.52
CA LYS A 350 -10.40 27.25 11.32
C LYS A 350 -10.41 28.64 10.67
N GLY A 351 -9.26 29.09 10.17
CA GLY A 351 -9.12 30.43 9.58
C GLY A 351 -9.87 30.58 8.25
N MET A 352 -10.07 29.49 7.52
CA MET A 352 -10.94 29.46 6.34
C MET A 352 -12.42 29.39 6.73
N PHE A 353 -12.76 28.62 7.76
CA PHE A 353 -14.13 28.56 8.28
C PHE A 353 -14.64 29.92 8.77
N GLU A 354 -13.82 30.67 9.51
CA GLU A 354 -14.18 32.01 10.01
C GLU A 354 -14.52 33.01 8.90
N LYS A 355 -14.06 32.76 7.67
CA LYS A 355 -14.32 33.60 6.49
C LYS A 355 -15.50 33.10 5.66
N SER A 356 -16.02 31.92 5.96
CA SER A 356 -17.13 31.31 5.23
C SER A 356 -18.47 31.91 5.67
N ASN A 357 -19.39 32.09 4.73
CA ASN A 357 -20.76 32.52 5.06
C ASN A 357 -21.61 31.34 5.53
N ASP A 358 -22.70 31.62 6.24
CA ASP A 358 -23.57 30.59 6.83
C ASP A 358 -24.13 29.62 5.78
N THR A 359 -24.49 30.09 4.59
CA THR A 359 -24.99 29.25 3.50
C THR A 359 -23.96 28.20 3.08
N TYR A 360 -22.68 28.58 2.98
CA TYR A 360 -21.61 27.66 2.62
C TYR A 360 -21.28 26.69 3.76
N VAL A 361 -21.33 27.15 5.02
CA VAL A 361 -21.19 26.27 6.19
C VAL A 361 -22.29 25.22 6.22
N GLU A 362 -23.54 25.56 5.92
CA GLU A 362 -24.64 24.59 5.83
C GLU A 362 -24.45 23.59 4.69
N TYR A 363 -23.91 24.01 3.55
CA TYR A 363 -23.54 23.06 2.49
C TYR A 363 -22.48 22.06 2.97
N LEU A 364 -21.42 22.53 3.62
CA LEU A 364 -20.37 21.66 4.16
C LEU A 364 -20.91 20.67 5.20
N ARG A 365 -21.82 21.12 6.08
CA ARG A 365 -22.53 20.26 7.03
C ARG A 365 -23.38 19.21 6.30
N SER A 366 -24.05 19.59 5.22
CA SER A 366 -24.83 18.66 4.39
C SER A 366 -23.94 17.58 3.78
N LEU A 367 -22.75 17.92 3.27
CA LEU A 367 -21.82 16.90 2.74
C LEU A 367 -21.45 15.85 3.80
N VAL A 368 -21.22 16.29 5.03
CA VAL A 368 -20.87 15.41 6.15
C VAL A 368 -22.06 14.54 6.57
N VAL A 369 -23.25 15.12 6.73
CA VAL A 369 -24.42 14.42 7.28
C VAL A 369 -25.13 13.56 6.23
N ASN A 370 -25.24 14.05 4.99
CA ASN A 370 -26.06 13.42 3.95
C ASN A 370 -25.22 12.64 2.93
N ASP A 371 -24.00 13.10 2.65
CA ASP A 371 -23.13 12.51 1.61
C ASP A 371 -21.94 11.72 2.21
N SER A 372 -21.94 11.53 3.54
CA SER A 372 -20.96 10.71 4.28
C SER A 372 -19.50 11.15 4.10
N TRP A 373 -19.25 12.44 3.89
CA TRP A 373 -17.90 12.98 3.90
C TRP A 373 -17.29 12.97 5.31
N GLU A 374 -16.00 12.60 5.40
CA GLU A 374 -15.27 12.60 6.67
C GLU A 374 -14.90 14.02 7.10
N VAL A 375 -15.03 14.29 8.40
CA VAL A 375 -14.48 15.48 9.05
C VAL A 375 -13.03 15.23 9.45
N GLY A 376 -12.10 15.93 8.81
CA GLY A 376 -10.72 16.07 9.27
C GLY A 376 -10.44 17.49 9.73
N ILE A 377 -9.25 17.74 10.28
CA ILE A 377 -8.77 19.08 10.64
C ILE A 377 -7.44 19.42 9.96
N HIS A 378 -7.38 20.61 9.36
CA HIS A 378 -6.14 21.21 8.89
C HIS A 378 -5.78 22.37 9.82
N TYR A 379 -4.82 22.16 10.72
CA TYR A 379 -4.44 23.18 11.69
C TYR A 379 -3.84 24.43 11.03
N THR A 380 -4.22 25.62 11.51
CA THR A 380 -3.84 26.90 10.89
C THR A 380 -2.36 27.26 11.03
N LYS A 381 -1.61 26.50 11.84
CA LYS A 381 -0.20 26.75 12.19
C LYS A 381 0.72 25.61 11.77
N GLU A 382 1.97 25.97 11.50
CA GLU A 382 3.08 25.02 11.39
C GLU A 382 3.40 24.53 12.82
N LEU A 383 2.83 23.40 13.24
CA LEU A 383 2.87 22.96 14.65
C LEU A 383 4.31 22.77 15.17
N ASN A 384 5.21 22.25 14.33
CA ASN A 384 6.62 22.05 14.69
C ASN A 384 7.43 23.36 14.81
N SER A 385 6.84 24.50 14.44
CA SER A 385 7.43 25.83 14.61
C SER A 385 7.00 26.50 15.92
N LEU A 386 6.11 25.86 16.68
CA LEU A 386 5.62 26.35 17.97
C LEU A 386 6.33 25.63 19.13
N PRO A 387 6.44 26.27 20.31
CA PRO A 387 6.70 25.54 21.55
C PRO A 387 5.65 24.45 21.77
N LEU A 388 6.03 23.30 22.30
CA LEU A 388 5.17 22.11 22.35
C LEU A 388 3.84 22.35 23.09
N GLU A 389 3.87 23.03 24.25
CA GLU A 389 2.65 23.38 25.00
C GLU A 389 1.71 24.28 24.19
N GLU A 390 2.28 25.19 23.40
CA GLU A 390 1.50 26.07 22.52
C GLU A 390 0.91 25.30 21.35
N ALA A 391 1.67 24.36 20.77
CA ALA A 391 1.17 23.49 19.71
C ALA A 391 -0.04 22.67 20.19
N TYR A 392 0.05 22.06 21.38
CA TYR A 392 -1.07 21.31 21.96
C TYR A 392 -2.29 22.18 22.25
N ARG A 393 -2.08 23.40 22.77
CA ARG A 393 -3.18 24.35 22.96
C ARG A 393 -3.88 24.69 21.65
N VAL A 394 -3.12 24.96 20.58
CA VAL A 394 -3.69 25.18 19.24
C VAL A 394 -4.47 23.95 18.78
N MET A 395 -3.92 22.75 18.99
CA MET A 395 -4.55 21.51 18.59
C MET A 395 -5.92 21.31 19.25
N ASP A 396 -6.01 21.54 20.56
CA ASP A 396 -7.26 21.41 21.32
C ASP A 396 -8.28 22.48 20.93
N GLU A 397 -7.86 23.75 20.86
CA GLU A 397 -8.75 24.88 20.56
C GLU A 397 -9.37 24.77 19.17
N GLU A 398 -8.57 24.43 18.15
CA GLU A 398 -9.07 24.30 16.78
C GLU A 398 -9.88 23.01 16.59
N TYR A 399 -9.50 21.91 17.26
CA TYR A 399 -10.30 20.67 17.26
C TYR A 399 -11.71 20.91 17.81
N LEU A 400 -11.83 21.59 18.96
CA LEU A 400 -13.12 21.93 19.55
C LEU A 400 -13.93 22.85 18.63
N TYR A 401 -13.28 23.87 18.05
CA TYR A 401 -13.92 24.79 17.12
C TYR A 401 -14.51 24.07 15.89
N VAL A 402 -13.72 23.22 15.23
CA VAL A 402 -14.20 22.45 14.06
C VAL A 402 -15.31 21.49 14.48
N SER A 403 -15.15 20.81 15.62
CA SER A 403 -16.18 19.89 16.15
C SER A 403 -17.52 20.58 16.35
N GLU A 404 -17.52 21.76 16.98
CA GLU A 404 -18.74 22.55 17.22
C GLU A 404 -19.32 23.14 15.94
N LYS A 405 -18.46 23.59 15.02
CA LYS A 405 -18.90 24.22 13.76
C LYS A 405 -19.46 23.21 12.78
N VAL A 406 -18.88 22.02 12.66
CA VAL A 406 -19.37 20.98 11.74
C VAL A 406 -20.46 20.12 12.39
N GLY A 407 -20.41 19.95 13.72
CA GLY A 407 -21.32 19.08 14.46
C GLY A 407 -20.82 17.63 14.57
N GLN A 408 -19.61 17.34 14.10
CA GLN A 408 -18.94 16.05 14.24
C GLN A 408 -17.47 16.26 14.57
N LYS A 409 -16.90 15.34 15.35
CA LYS A 409 -15.50 15.38 15.77
C LYS A 409 -14.58 15.01 14.59
N PRO A 410 -13.47 15.75 14.38
CA PRO A 410 -12.46 15.35 13.42
C PRO A 410 -11.89 13.95 13.72
N THR A 411 -11.65 13.15 12.69
CA THR A 411 -11.09 11.78 12.78
C THR A 411 -9.67 11.66 12.22
N SER A 412 -9.25 12.63 11.41
CA SER A 412 -7.91 12.72 10.86
C SER A 412 -7.40 14.15 10.82
N TRP A 413 -6.09 14.33 10.72
CA TRP A 413 -5.50 15.66 10.82
C TRP A 413 -4.21 15.85 10.02
N CYS A 414 -3.95 17.12 9.72
CA CYS A 414 -2.71 17.66 9.18
C CYS A 414 -2.52 19.10 9.67
N CYS A 415 -1.38 19.72 9.40
CA CYS A 415 -1.19 21.15 9.67
C CYS A 415 -0.65 21.91 8.47
N LEU A 416 -0.66 23.24 8.59
CA LEU A 416 -0.11 24.16 7.59
C LEU A 416 1.27 23.69 7.09
N ARG A 417 1.37 23.56 5.76
CA ARG A 417 2.58 23.14 5.02
C ARG A 417 3.12 21.76 5.44
N ASN A 418 2.28 20.92 6.04
CA ASN A 418 2.67 19.62 6.61
C ASN A 418 3.84 19.73 7.60
N ARG A 419 3.93 20.86 8.33
CA ARG A 419 4.99 21.15 9.29
C ARG A 419 4.62 20.62 10.69
N ASP A 420 4.42 19.32 10.74
CA ASP A 420 4.13 18.54 11.93
C ASP A 420 5.16 17.39 12.09
N ASN A 421 4.99 16.53 13.10
CA ASN A 421 5.89 15.41 13.38
C ASN A 421 5.22 14.37 14.28
N LEU A 422 5.93 13.27 14.57
CA LEU A 422 5.48 12.17 15.41
C LEU A 422 4.95 12.62 16.79
N THR A 423 5.57 13.61 17.44
CA THR A 423 5.12 14.08 18.77
C THR A 423 3.67 14.58 18.73
N HIS A 424 3.33 15.35 17.70
CA HIS A 424 1.96 15.82 17.49
C HIS A 424 1.02 14.67 17.11
N ALA A 425 1.50 13.68 16.35
CA ALA A 425 0.72 12.49 16.00
C ALA A 425 0.34 11.64 17.21
N ILE A 426 1.27 11.48 18.16
CA ILE A 426 1.01 10.82 19.44
C ILE A 426 -0.05 11.61 20.23
N TYR A 427 0.14 12.91 20.37
CA TYR A 427 -0.82 13.76 21.09
C TYR A 427 -2.23 13.69 20.49
N ALA A 428 -2.35 13.87 19.16
CA ALA A 428 -3.62 13.84 18.45
C ALA A 428 -4.34 12.50 18.60
N TYR A 429 -3.61 11.38 18.56
CA TYR A 429 -4.23 10.07 18.70
C TYR A 429 -4.68 9.81 20.15
N GLU A 430 -3.80 10.03 21.13
CA GLU A 430 -4.07 9.72 22.53
C GLU A 430 -5.10 10.65 23.18
N ASN A 431 -5.16 11.92 22.78
CA ASN A 431 -6.00 12.93 23.42
C ASN A 431 -7.23 13.33 22.60
N LEU A 432 -7.14 13.24 21.26
CA LEU A 432 -8.19 13.72 20.34
C LEU A 432 -8.78 12.62 19.47
N GLY A 433 -8.22 11.39 19.49
CA GLY A 433 -8.71 10.25 18.74
C GLY A 433 -8.49 10.33 17.22
N MET A 434 -7.52 11.13 16.76
CA MET A 434 -7.30 11.39 15.33
C MET A 434 -6.10 10.63 14.74
N THR A 435 -6.24 10.20 13.49
CA THR A 435 -5.14 9.58 12.73
C THR A 435 -4.34 10.62 11.93
N TRP A 436 -3.03 10.45 11.87
CA TRP A 436 -2.12 11.39 11.23
C TRP A 436 -2.07 11.18 9.71
N ARG A 437 -2.44 12.21 8.93
CA ARG A 437 -2.39 12.17 7.47
C ARG A 437 -0.95 12.19 6.93
N ASN A 438 -0.08 13.01 7.51
CA ASN A 438 1.23 13.35 6.94
C ASN A 438 2.35 12.34 7.28
N GLY A 439 2.04 11.20 7.91
CA GLY A 439 3.07 10.20 8.22
C GLY A 439 3.51 9.37 7.02
N ASP A 440 4.61 8.64 7.17
CA ASP A 440 5.10 7.61 6.22
C ASP A 440 4.20 6.36 6.12
N ALA A 441 3.16 6.28 6.96
CA ALA A 441 2.08 5.31 6.83
C ALA A 441 0.92 5.84 5.93
N ALA A 442 1.05 7.05 5.40
CA ALA A 442 0.02 7.75 4.64
C ALA A 442 0.63 8.59 3.50
N ILE A 443 0.34 9.90 3.40
CA ILE A 443 0.66 10.70 2.18
C ILE A 443 2.16 10.95 1.96
N HIS A 444 3.02 10.62 2.92
CA HIS A 444 4.48 10.73 2.79
C HIS A 444 5.15 9.37 2.54
N ALA A 445 4.39 8.28 2.44
CA ALA A 445 4.93 6.97 2.06
C ALA A 445 5.64 7.05 0.69
N GLU A 446 5.12 7.84 -0.24
CA GLU A 446 5.88 8.33 -1.39
C GLU A 446 6.16 9.83 -1.25
N ARG A 447 7.45 10.16 -1.33
CA ARG A 447 7.94 11.54 -1.23
C ARG A 447 7.43 12.38 -2.41
N ASP A 448 6.93 13.57 -2.10
CA ASP A 448 6.52 14.61 -3.04
C ASP A 448 5.32 14.28 -3.97
N VAL A 449 4.61 13.14 -3.79
CA VAL A 449 3.43 12.77 -4.61
C VAL A 449 2.10 12.71 -3.84
N GLY A 450 2.12 12.88 -2.52
CA GLY A 450 0.93 12.96 -1.64
C GLY A 450 -0.15 13.95 -2.07
N ASN A 451 0.24 15.01 -2.77
CA ASN A 451 -0.68 16.00 -3.32
C ASN A 451 -1.05 15.64 -4.77
N LEU A 452 -2.33 15.62 -5.09
CA LEU A 452 -2.88 15.58 -6.44
C LEU A 452 -3.02 17.00 -6.95
N TYR A 453 -2.09 17.42 -7.79
CA TYR A 453 -2.04 18.75 -8.39
C TYR A 453 -1.29 18.70 -9.71
N ASP A 454 -1.32 19.80 -10.46
CA ASP A 454 -0.78 19.82 -11.81
C ASP A 454 0.71 19.48 -11.92
N ASP A 455 1.51 19.79 -10.88
CA ASP A 455 2.95 19.48 -10.87
C ASP A 455 3.26 18.00 -10.59
N THR A 456 2.33 17.21 -10.03
CA THR A 456 2.48 15.75 -9.82
C THR A 456 1.69 14.93 -10.83
N TRP A 457 1.01 15.58 -11.78
CA TRP A 457 0.16 14.89 -12.74
C TRP A 457 0.90 13.84 -13.57
N GLU A 458 2.14 14.10 -13.98
CA GLU A 458 2.95 13.13 -14.73
C GLU A 458 3.16 11.80 -13.99
N TRP A 459 3.10 11.83 -12.65
CA TRP A 459 3.13 10.62 -11.82
C TRP A 459 1.71 10.05 -11.61
N TRP A 460 0.73 10.91 -11.32
CA TRP A 460 -0.65 10.50 -11.03
C TRP A 460 -1.42 9.95 -12.24
N GLU A 461 -1.09 10.39 -13.44
CA GLU A 461 -1.73 9.94 -14.66
C GLU A 461 -1.54 8.42 -14.89
N PRO A 462 -0.30 7.88 -14.96
CA PRO A 462 -0.11 6.43 -15.04
C PRO A 462 -0.54 5.70 -13.76
N ALA A 463 -0.35 6.29 -12.57
CA ALA A 463 -0.71 5.65 -11.30
C ALA A 463 -2.22 5.38 -11.16
N SER A 464 -3.05 6.37 -11.50
CA SER A 464 -4.51 6.24 -11.45
C SER A 464 -5.04 5.24 -12.49
N ARG A 465 -4.44 5.20 -13.70
CA ARG A 465 -4.76 4.17 -14.70
C ARG A 465 -4.44 2.75 -14.21
N ALA A 466 -3.36 2.60 -13.46
CA ALA A 466 -2.93 1.31 -12.90
C ALA A 466 -3.71 0.88 -11.64
N GLY A 467 -4.67 1.69 -11.16
CA GLY A 467 -5.46 1.37 -9.97
C GLY A 467 -4.67 1.47 -8.66
N MET A 468 -3.66 2.34 -8.58
CA MET A 468 -2.85 2.47 -7.37
C MET A 468 -3.69 2.94 -6.17
N SER A 469 -3.71 2.17 -5.07
CA SER A 469 -4.33 2.58 -3.81
C SER A 469 -3.32 3.32 -2.92
N TYR A 470 -3.48 4.64 -2.78
CA TYR A 470 -2.56 5.52 -2.05
C TYR A 470 -3.27 6.79 -1.50
N PRO A 471 -3.12 7.13 -0.21
CA PRO A 471 -3.66 8.38 0.35
C PRO A 471 -3.22 9.63 -0.39
N VAL A 472 -4.20 10.43 -0.80
CA VAL A 472 -3.97 11.64 -1.59
C VAL A 472 -4.87 12.79 -1.15
N PHE A 473 -4.40 14.01 -1.34
CA PHE A 473 -5.18 15.23 -1.09
C PHE A 473 -5.02 16.25 -2.21
N SER A 474 -5.94 17.21 -2.30
CA SER A 474 -5.79 18.41 -3.14
C SER A 474 -6.34 19.66 -2.43
N HIS A 475 -6.31 20.80 -3.11
CA HIS A 475 -6.91 22.06 -2.66
C HIS A 475 -8.12 22.40 -3.52
N GLN A 476 -7.92 22.97 -4.71
CA GLN A 476 -9.01 23.31 -5.64
C GLN A 476 -9.14 22.24 -6.73
N LEU A 477 -10.37 22.04 -7.21
CA LEU A 477 -10.74 21.02 -8.18
C LEU A 477 -11.29 21.61 -9.50
N ASP A 478 -11.78 22.85 -9.47
CA ASP A 478 -12.62 23.37 -10.56
C ASP A 478 -11.91 24.38 -11.47
N VAL A 479 -10.71 24.81 -11.08
CA VAL A 479 -9.96 25.88 -11.77
C VAL A 479 -9.15 25.30 -12.93
N GLU A 480 -9.14 25.99 -14.08
CA GLU A 480 -8.45 25.57 -15.30
C GLU A 480 -7.73 26.77 -15.96
N PRO A 481 -6.39 26.75 -16.11
CA PRO A 481 -5.46 25.82 -15.46
C PRO A 481 -5.47 26.03 -13.95
N ALA A 482 -5.18 24.98 -13.18
CA ALA A 482 -5.17 25.06 -11.74
C ALA A 482 -4.09 26.00 -11.18
N ILE A 483 -4.38 26.54 -10.00
CA ILE A 483 -3.39 27.27 -9.20
C ILE A 483 -2.46 26.31 -8.47
N LYS A 484 -1.39 26.85 -7.86
CA LYS A 484 -0.41 26.06 -7.12
C LYS A 484 -1.08 25.14 -6.08
N TYR A 485 -0.60 23.91 -6.00
CA TYR A 485 -1.10 22.84 -5.10
C TYR A 485 -2.53 22.38 -5.36
N SER A 486 -3.14 22.80 -6.47
CA SER A 486 -4.47 22.39 -6.93
C SER A 486 -4.37 21.63 -8.25
N ILE A 487 -5.40 20.86 -8.57
CA ILE A 487 -5.47 20.05 -9.79
C ILE A 487 -6.42 20.69 -10.80
N SER A 488 -6.02 20.72 -12.07
CA SER A 488 -6.85 21.23 -13.15
C SER A 488 -8.08 20.36 -13.31
N ARG A 489 -9.24 20.97 -13.53
CA ARG A 489 -10.53 20.28 -13.60
C ARG A 489 -10.52 19.06 -14.52
N SER A 490 -9.94 19.20 -15.72
CA SER A 490 -9.82 18.11 -16.69
C SER A 490 -8.99 16.93 -16.20
N LYS A 491 -7.91 17.18 -15.46
CA LYS A 491 -7.04 16.15 -14.86
C LYS A 491 -7.70 15.47 -13.67
N PHE A 492 -8.42 16.23 -12.84
CA PHE A 492 -9.19 15.66 -11.74
C PHE A 492 -10.29 14.70 -12.25
N GLN A 493 -11.05 15.09 -13.27
CA GLN A 493 -12.03 14.21 -13.89
C GLN A 493 -11.39 12.94 -14.45
N ASN A 494 -10.24 13.07 -15.13
CA ASN A 494 -9.48 11.91 -15.61
C ASN A 494 -9.05 10.97 -14.47
N TRP A 495 -8.56 11.53 -13.36
CA TRP A 495 -8.20 10.76 -12.17
C TRP A 495 -9.40 9.96 -11.64
N VAL A 496 -10.57 10.61 -11.49
CA VAL A 496 -11.81 9.95 -11.01
C VAL A 496 -12.27 8.85 -11.98
N ASP A 497 -12.26 9.13 -13.28
CA ASP A 497 -12.71 8.19 -14.32
C ASP A 497 -11.80 6.96 -14.42
N ASN A 498 -10.49 7.14 -14.20
CA ASN A 498 -9.55 6.01 -14.17
C ASN A 498 -9.89 5.04 -13.01
N TYR A 499 -10.20 5.55 -11.82
CA TYR A 499 -10.59 4.68 -10.69
C TYR A 499 -11.95 4.01 -10.91
N GLU A 500 -12.94 4.72 -11.46
CA GLU A 500 -14.22 4.12 -11.85
C GLU A 500 -14.02 2.99 -12.88
N SER A 501 -13.16 3.19 -13.88
CA SER A 501 -12.87 2.17 -14.89
C SER A 501 -12.16 0.93 -14.34
N ASN A 502 -11.43 1.09 -13.22
CA ASN A 502 -10.80 0.01 -12.48
C ASN A 502 -11.73 -0.64 -11.44
N ASN A 503 -13.02 -0.27 -11.42
CA ASN A 503 -14.00 -0.73 -10.42
C ASN A 503 -13.55 -0.43 -8.97
N MET A 504 -12.89 0.72 -8.78
CA MET A 504 -12.44 1.21 -7.49
C MET A 504 -13.34 2.35 -7.01
N THR A 505 -13.48 2.47 -5.69
CA THR A 505 -14.27 3.53 -5.05
C THR A 505 -13.34 4.57 -4.43
N VAL A 506 -13.63 5.85 -4.67
CA VAL A 506 -13.00 6.95 -3.93
C VAL A 506 -13.69 7.09 -2.57
N VAL A 507 -12.91 6.97 -1.50
CA VAL A 507 -13.38 6.93 -0.11
C VAL A 507 -12.67 7.97 0.75
N SER A 508 -13.15 8.18 1.97
CA SER A 508 -12.47 9.01 2.95
C SER A 508 -11.18 8.35 3.48
N PHE A 509 -10.30 9.16 4.04
CA PHE A 509 -9.04 8.69 4.61
C PHE A 509 -9.29 7.77 5.80
N TYR A 510 -10.22 8.14 6.67
CA TYR A 510 -10.60 7.36 7.84
C TYR A 510 -11.27 6.05 7.47
N GLU A 511 -12.17 6.01 6.48
CA GLU A 511 -12.79 4.76 6.03
C GLU A 511 -11.74 3.75 5.58
N TYR A 512 -10.83 4.18 4.69
CA TYR A 512 -9.71 3.36 4.24
C TYR A 512 -8.85 2.86 5.41
N ASN A 513 -8.57 3.75 6.37
CA ASN A 513 -7.73 3.43 7.52
C ASN A 513 -8.39 2.41 8.46
N GLN A 514 -9.67 2.60 8.80
CA GLN A 514 -10.38 1.71 9.71
C GLN A 514 -10.62 0.32 9.10
N ILE A 515 -10.99 0.25 7.82
CA ILE A 515 -11.16 -1.03 7.11
C ILE A 515 -9.83 -1.81 7.07
N SER A 516 -8.73 -1.12 6.79
CA SER A 516 -7.40 -1.76 6.75
C SER A 516 -6.96 -2.25 8.14
N ARG A 517 -7.26 -1.50 9.21
CA ARG A 517 -6.97 -1.91 10.60
C ARG A 517 -7.87 -3.04 11.09
N ASN A 518 -9.11 -3.14 10.60
CA ASN A 518 -10.01 -4.25 10.91
C ASN A 518 -9.47 -5.61 10.45
N THR A 519 -8.46 -5.66 9.57
CA THR A 519 -7.74 -6.91 9.27
C THR A 519 -7.01 -7.51 10.48
N TYR A 520 -6.88 -6.74 11.57
CA TYR A 520 -6.38 -7.18 12.86
C TYR A 520 -7.40 -6.97 13.98
N ASP A 521 -8.04 -5.80 14.03
CA ASP A 521 -8.94 -5.42 15.14
C ASP A 521 -10.27 -6.19 15.13
N ALA A 522 -10.70 -6.69 13.97
CA ALA A 522 -11.95 -7.42 13.88
C ALA A 522 -11.84 -8.84 14.48
N SER A 523 -12.88 -9.23 15.20
CA SER A 523 -13.05 -10.56 15.77
C SER A 523 -14.42 -11.13 15.41
N PHE A 524 -14.49 -12.46 15.34
CA PHE A 524 -15.68 -13.19 14.95
C PHE A 524 -15.99 -14.23 16.01
N GLU A 525 -17.09 -14.03 16.72
CA GLU A 525 -17.49 -14.81 17.89
C GLU A 525 -18.78 -15.61 17.61
N ASN A 526 -19.16 -16.47 18.55
CA ASN A 526 -20.35 -17.34 18.48
C ASN A 526 -20.45 -18.11 17.16
N LEU A 527 -19.28 -18.45 16.59
CA LEU A 527 -19.15 -19.08 15.29
C LEU A 527 -19.76 -20.48 15.32
N GLN A 528 -20.80 -20.64 14.53
CA GLN A 528 -21.51 -21.89 14.29
C GLN A 528 -21.20 -22.33 12.87
N TYR A 529 -20.75 -23.58 12.73
CA TYR A 529 -20.43 -24.13 11.42
C TYR A 529 -20.93 -25.58 11.28
N ASN A 530 -21.60 -25.83 10.16
CA ASN A 530 -21.82 -27.17 9.60
C ASN A 530 -21.81 -27.07 8.06
N GLU A 531 -21.95 -28.21 7.37
CA GLU A 531 -21.89 -28.27 5.89
C GLU A 531 -22.98 -27.47 5.17
N LYS A 532 -24.01 -27.00 5.90
CA LYS A 532 -25.14 -26.24 5.35
C LYS A 532 -25.17 -24.78 5.82
N LEU A 533 -24.48 -24.45 6.91
CA LEU A 533 -24.67 -23.21 7.63
C LEU A 533 -23.36 -22.68 8.22
N VAL A 534 -23.11 -21.39 8.03
CA VAL A 534 -22.22 -20.60 8.88
C VAL A 534 -23.04 -19.54 9.59
N ALA A 535 -22.83 -19.32 10.89
CA ALA A 535 -23.33 -18.12 11.56
C ALA A 535 -22.28 -17.58 12.52
N PHE A 536 -22.18 -16.26 12.65
CA PHE A 536 -21.21 -15.62 13.53
C PHE A 536 -21.62 -14.19 13.89
N ASP A 537 -21.11 -13.71 15.01
CA ASP A 537 -21.17 -12.31 15.41
C ASP A 537 -19.88 -11.60 15.00
N ALA A 538 -20.00 -10.43 14.40
CA ALA A 538 -18.87 -9.59 14.04
C ALA A 538 -18.68 -8.46 15.07
N HIS A 539 -17.46 -8.32 15.56
CA HIS A 539 -17.03 -7.18 16.38
C HIS A 539 -15.82 -6.54 15.71
N THR A 540 -15.92 -5.26 15.35
CA THR A 540 -14.90 -4.50 14.64
C THR A 540 -14.45 -3.28 15.44
N ASN A 541 -13.60 -2.42 14.88
CA ASN A 541 -13.19 -1.15 15.50
C ASN A 541 -14.26 -0.03 15.42
N GLY A 542 -15.53 -0.37 15.16
CA GLY A 542 -16.63 0.58 14.96
C GLY A 542 -16.86 0.99 13.50
N ALA A 543 -15.96 0.62 12.58
CA ALA A 543 -16.20 0.69 11.13
C ALA A 543 -16.47 -0.70 10.56
N SER A 544 -17.09 -0.78 9.39
CA SER A 544 -17.28 -2.04 8.67
C SER A 544 -15.94 -2.75 8.38
N ALA A 545 -15.99 -4.07 8.18
CA ALA A 545 -14.88 -4.88 7.70
C ALA A 545 -15.27 -5.64 6.43
N LEU A 546 -14.29 -5.95 5.58
CA LEU A 546 -14.48 -6.92 4.51
C LEU A 546 -14.02 -8.29 5.04
N VAL A 547 -14.83 -9.33 4.88
CA VAL A 547 -14.50 -10.67 5.38
C VAL A 547 -14.52 -11.69 4.26
N ASN A 548 -13.52 -12.57 4.26
CA ASN A 548 -13.55 -13.81 3.51
C ASN A 548 -14.05 -14.94 4.43
N VAL A 549 -15.03 -15.71 3.95
CA VAL A 549 -15.54 -16.88 4.64
C VAL A 549 -15.15 -18.15 3.88
N ASN A 550 -14.35 -19.00 4.52
CA ASN A 550 -13.82 -20.23 3.94
C ASN A 550 -14.88 -21.33 3.86
N ILE A 551 -15.75 -21.21 2.86
CA ILE A 551 -16.76 -22.20 2.49
C ILE A 551 -16.61 -22.58 1.02
N THR A 552 -17.40 -23.55 0.57
CA THR A 552 -17.56 -23.84 -0.85
C THR A 552 -18.94 -23.36 -1.29
N ALA A 553 -19.02 -22.15 -1.83
CA ALA A 553 -20.28 -21.59 -2.30
C ALA A 553 -20.80 -22.37 -3.52
N GLY A 554 -22.09 -22.73 -3.45
CA GLY A 554 -22.91 -23.15 -4.58
C GLY A 554 -23.80 -22.03 -5.10
N ASN A 555 -24.56 -22.31 -6.17
CA ASN A 555 -25.46 -21.34 -6.80
C ASN A 555 -26.54 -20.80 -5.84
N ASP A 556 -26.91 -21.59 -4.82
CA ASP A 556 -27.97 -21.26 -3.87
C ASP A 556 -27.43 -20.73 -2.54
N THR A 557 -26.14 -20.34 -2.50
CA THR A 557 -25.54 -19.75 -1.30
C THR A 557 -26.18 -18.40 -1.02
N GLN A 558 -26.67 -18.20 0.20
CA GLN A 558 -27.30 -16.95 0.65
C GLN A 558 -26.58 -16.40 1.87
N VAL A 559 -26.32 -15.09 1.85
CA VAL A 559 -25.76 -14.36 3.00
C VAL A 559 -26.84 -13.43 3.54
N TYR A 560 -27.03 -13.44 4.85
CA TYR A 560 -28.05 -12.68 5.54
C TYR A 560 -27.48 -12.00 6.78
N ASP A 561 -27.69 -10.68 6.87
CA ASP A 561 -27.47 -9.89 8.08
C ASP A 561 -28.74 -10.01 8.93
N THR A 562 -28.65 -10.81 9.99
CA THR A 562 -29.78 -11.09 10.89
C THR A 562 -30.12 -9.89 11.78
N THR A 563 -29.17 -9.01 12.05
CA THR A 563 -29.39 -7.80 12.85
C THR A 563 -30.28 -6.81 12.11
N LEU A 564 -30.07 -6.66 10.80
CA LEU A 564 -30.86 -5.79 9.94
C LEU A 564 -31.98 -6.52 9.16
N GLU A 565 -32.12 -7.81 9.36
CA GLU A 565 -33.08 -8.67 8.64
C GLU A 565 -32.98 -8.54 7.11
N LYS A 566 -31.77 -8.44 6.55
CA LYS A 566 -31.55 -8.21 5.11
C LYS A 566 -30.60 -9.21 4.47
N SER A 567 -30.88 -9.60 3.23
CA SER A 567 -29.94 -10.34 2.39
C SER A 567 -28.79 -9.44 1.94
N LEU A 568 -27.60 -10.04 1.82
CA LEU A 568 -26.40 -9.37 1.37
C LEU A 568 -25.89 -9.99 0.06
N ASP A 569 -25.36 -9.13 -0.80
CA ASP A 569 -24.55 -9.57 -1.92
C ASP A 569 -23.15 -10.00 -1.44
N TYR A 570 -22.52 -10.89 -2.20
CA TYR A 570 -21.16 -11.37 -1.94
C TYR A 570 -20.41 -11.62 -3.26
N GLU A 571 -19.09 -11.55 -3.22
CA GLU A 571 -18.20 -11.98 -4.31
C GLU A 571 -17.78 -13.45 -4.06
N THR A 572 -17.75 -14.28 -5.11
CA THR A 572 -17.22 -15.65 -5.03
C THR A 572 -15.78 -15.65 -5.53
N GLU A 573 -14.86 -16.13 -4.70
CA GLU A 573 -13.43 -16.23 -5.02
C GLU A 573 -13.11 -17.47 -5.87
N GLN A 574 -11.89 -17.55 -6.41
CA GLN A 574 -11.45 -18.67 -7.25
C GLN A 574 -11.53 -20.04 -6.54
N ASP A 575 -11.32 -20.06 -5.23
CA ASP A 575 -11.42 -21.26 -4.39
C ASP A 575 -12.85 -21.54 -3.90
N LYS A 576 -13.84 -20.79 -4.41
CA LYS A 576 -15.27 -20.82 -4.05
C LYS A 576 -15.60 -20.32 -2.65
N SER A 577 -14.66 -19.73 -1.94
CA SER A 577 -14.99 -18.94 -0.76
C SER A 577 -15.77 -17.69 -1.13
N ILE A 578 -16.37 -17.04 -0.14
CA ILE A 578 -17.15 -15.81 -0.37
C ILE A 578 -16.57 -14.64 0.39
N THR A 579 -16.68 -13.47 -0.21
CA THR A 579 -16.24 -12.21 0.38
C THR A 579 -17.41 -11.23 0.43
N PHE A 580 -17.67 -10.64 1.60
CA PHE A 580 -18.73 -9.63 1.77
C PHE A 580 -18.43 -8.68 2.93
N ARG A 581 -19.17 -7.57 3.02
CA ARG A 581 -19.00 -6.56 4.07
C ARG A 581 -19.81 -6.92 5.32
N VAL A 582 -19.17 -6.76 6.47
CA VAL A 582 -19.80 -6.88 7.80
C VAL A 582 -19.68 -5.56 8.55
N GLU A 583 -20.64 -5.30 9.43
CA GLU A 583 -20.74 -4.12 10.29
C GLU A 583 -20.43 -4.50 11.74
N ASP A 584 -20.08 -3.50 12.53
CA ASP A 584 -19.78 -3.70 13.95
C ASP A 584 -21.01 -4.13 14.75
N ASN A 585 -20.86 -5.14 15.60
CA ASN A 585 -21.92 -5.70 16.46
C ASN A 585 -23.13 -6.25 15.68
N HIS A 586 -22.91 -6.75 14.46
CA HIS A 586 -23.93 -7.43 13.67
C HIS A 586 -23.74 -8.94 13.70
N THR A 587 -24.84 -9.67 13.52
CA THR A 587 -24.87 -11.13 13.43
C THR A 587 -25.21 -11.56 12.01
N TYR A 588 -24.42 -12.51 11.49
CA TYR A 588 -24.51 -12.98 10.11
C TYR A 588 -24.87 -14.46 10.05
N LYS A 589 -25.61 -14.82 9.00
CA LYS A 589 -25.98 -16.19 8.66
C LYS A 589 -25.70 -16.45 7.18
N ILE A 590 -25.06 -17.56 6.88
CA ILE A 590 -24.73 -18.00 5.52
C ILE A 590 -25.29 -19.40 5.32
N ASP A 591 -26.31 -19.53 4.50
CA ASP A 591 -26.87 -20.82 4.10
C ASP A 591 -26.12 -21.30 2.83
N ILE A 592 -25.30 -22.35 2.95
CA ILE A 592 -24.32 -22.79 1.92
C ILE A 592 -24.98 -23.61 0.81
N ASN A 593 -26.03 -24.36 1.16
CA ASN A 593 -26.86 -25.12 0.23
C ASN A 593 -28.28 -25.13 0.80
N SER A 594 -29.20 -24.35 0.21
CA SER A 594 -30.61 -24.55 0.50
C SER A 594 -31.03 -25.89 -0.11
N VAL A 595 -31.39 -26.84 0.76
CA VAL A 595 -32.03 -28.09 0.31
C VAL A 595 -33.45 -27.69 -0.08
N GLU A 596 -33.84 -27.90 -1.35
CA GLU A 596 -35.25 -27.93 -1.74
C GLU A 596 -36.05 -28.95 -0.90
#